data_AF-A0A659UNC1-F1
#
_entry.id   AF-A0A659UNC1-F1
#
_cell.length_a   1.000
_cell.length_b   1.000
_cell.length_c   1.000
_cell.angle_alpha   90.00
_cell.angle_beta   90.00
_cell.angle_gamma   90.00
#
_symmetry.space_group_name_H-M   'P 1'
#
loop_
_entity.id
_entity.type
_entity.pdbx_description
1 polymer ?
#
loop_
_entity_poly.entity_id
_entity_poly.type
_entity_poly.pdbx_seq_one_letter_code
_entity_poly.pdbx_strand_id
1 'polypeptide(L)' 'MTPDIETIGIADLFGPPSPARDRADARIMAAAAGIGFLAVRDFPGD' A
#
# COMPACT_ATOMS: atom_id res chain seq x y z
N MET A 1 1.18 16.89 -16.39
CA MET A 1 0.56 16.45 -15.12
C MET A 1 1.57 15.55 -14.45
N THR A 2 2.04 15.88 -13.26
CA THR A 2 2.89 14.99 -12.47
C THR A 2 2.02 13.80 -12.04
N PRO A 3 2.44 12.54 -12.25
CA PRO A 3 1.69 11.42 -11.72
C PRO A 3 1.60 11.54 -10.20
N ASP A 4 0.39 11.40 -9.66
CA ASP A 4 0.17 11.48 -8.22
C ASP A 4 0.70 10.20 -7.57
N ILE A 5 1.55 10.36 -6.55
CA ILE A 5 2.15 9.21 -5.85
C ILE A 5 1.16 8.76 -4.78
N GLU A 6 0.58 7.58 -4.96
CA GLU A 6 -0.39 7.04 -4.00
C GLU A 6 0.26 6.82 -2.63
N THR A 7 -0.39 7.31 -1.58
CA THR A 7 -0.02 7.00 -0.19
C THR A 7 -0.87 5.86 0.35
N ILE A 8 -0.25 4.74 0.68
CA ILE A 8 -0.91 3.50 1.12
C ILE A 8 -0.58 3.24 2.60
N GLY A 9 -1.60 2.98 3.41
CA GLY A 9 -1.42 2.49 4.78
C GLY A 9 -1.11 1.00 4.79
N ILE A 10 -0.07 0.58 5.51
CA ILE A 10 0.46 -0.80 5.44
C ILE A 10 0.26 -1.62 6.71
N ALA A 11 -0.35 -1.07 7.76
CA ALA A 11 -0.54 -1.76 9.04
C ALA A 11 -1.18 -3.15 8.89
N ASP A 12 -2.18 -3.28 8.02
CA ASP A 12 -2.88 -4.55 7.78
C ASP A 12 -1.99 -5.66 7.19
N LEU A 13 -0.86 -5.32 6.57
CA LEU A 13 0.07 -6.30 6.00
C LEU A 13 0.82 -7.10 7.07
N PHE A 14 0.96 -6.54 8.27
CA PHE A 14 1.68 -7.16 9.39
C PHE A 14 0.79 -8.07 10.23
N GLY A 15 -0.51 -8.11 9.94
CA GLY A 15 -1.49 -8.99 10.59
C GLY A 15 -1.61 -10.37 9.92
N PRO A 16 -2.44 -11.26 10.49
CA PRO A 16 -2.80 -12.53 9.86
C PRO A 16 -3.53 -12.30 8.52
N PRO A 17 -3.64 -13.33 7.66
CA PRO A 17 -4.42 -13.25 6.43
C PRO A 17 -5.83 -12.71 6.69
N SER A 18 -6.20 -11.67 5.94
CA SER A 18 -7.48 -10.97 6.12
C SER A 18 -7.85 -10.21 4.84
N PRO A 19 -9.15 -9.91 4.63
CA PRO A 19 -9.57 -9.08 3.50
C PRO A 19 -8.96 -7.66 3.49
N ALA A 20 -8.54 -7.15 4.65
CA ALA A 20 -7.87 -5.86 4.75
C ALA A 20 -6.45 -5.94 4.18
N ARG A 21 -5.72 -7.00 4.54
CA ARG A 21 -4.40 -7.32 3.98
C ARG A 21 -4.46 -7.52 2.47
N ASP A 22 -5.43 -8.28 1.97
CA ASP A 22 -5.60 -8.52 0.52
C ASP A 22 -5.81 -7.21 -0.26
N ARG A 23 -6.55 -6.25 0.32
CA ARG A 23 -6.75 -4.93 -0.28
C ARG A 23 -5.49 -4.08 -0.27
N ALA A 24 -4.71 -4.11 0.82
CA ALA A 24 -3.45 -3.39 0.89
C ALA A 24 -2.45 -3.92 -0.15
N ASP A 25 -2.32 -5.25 -0.27
CA ASP A 25 -1.50 -5.90 -1.30
C ASP A 25 -1.95 -5.52 -2.72
N ALA A 26 -3.26 -5.58 -3.01
CA ALA A 26 -3.78 -5.24 -4.33
C ALA A 26 -3.48 -3.79 -4.72
N ARG A 27 -3.54 -2.85 -3.77
CA ARG A 27 -3.20 -1.44 -4.01
C ARG A 27 -1.72 -1.24 -4.26
N ILE A 28 -0.85 -1.93 -3.51
CA ILE A 28 0.60 -1.89 -3.75
C ILE A 28 0.92 -2.40 -5.15
N MET A 29 0.33 -3.54 -5.54
CA MET A 29 0.55 -4.11 -6.88
C MET A 29 0.04 -3.18 -7.98
N ALA A 30 -1.11 -2.52 -7.79
CA ALA A 30 -1.64 -1.54 -8.73
C ALA A 30 -0.72 -0.31 -8.89
N ALA A 31 -0.24 0.26 -7.77
CA ALA A 31 0.69 1.40 -7.80
C ALA A 31 2.04 1.03 -8.44
N ALA A 32 2.55 -0.15 -8.14
CA ALA A 32 3.78 -0.69 -8.72
C ALA A 32 3.64 -0.95 -10.23
N ALA A 33 2.50 -1.48 -10.68
CA ALA A 33 2.22 -1.71 -12.10
C ALA A 33 1.95 -0.42 -12.89
N GLY A 34 1.49 0.64 -12.20
CA GLY A 34 1.25 1.96 -12.79
C GLY A 34 2.56 2.74 -12.99
N ILE A 35 2.89 3.60 -12.02
CA ILE A 35 4.03 4.52 -12.11
C ILE A 35 5.31 3.93 -11.50
N GLY A 36 5.20 2.82 -10.78
CA GLY A 36 6.34 2.17 -10.11
C GLY A 36 6.79 2.84 -8.81
N PHE A 37 6.06 3.85 -8.33
CA PHE A 37 6.34 4.59 -7.11
C PHE A 37 5.08 4.66 -6.23
N LEU A 38 5.27 4.54 -4.92
CA LEU A 38 4.25 4.73 -3.90
C LEU A 38 4.88 5.28 -2.61
N ALA A 39 4.08 5.96 -1.79
CA ALA A 39 4.43 6.33 -0.43
C ALA A 39 3.71 5.39 0.54
N VAL A 40 4.34 5.06 1.67
CA VAL A 40 3.78 4.20 2.70
C VAL A 40 3.62 4.95 4.02
N ARG A 41 2.59 4.61 4.79
CA ARG A 41 2.32 5.10 6.14
C ARG A 41 1.81 3.98 7.04
N ASP A 42 1.67 4.25 8.33
CA ASP A 42 1.15 3.32 9.33
C ASP A 42 2.08 2.09 9.50
N PHE A 43 3.39 2.35 9.65
CA PHE A 43 4.32 1.29 10.04
C PHE A 43 4.00 0.81 11.46
N PRO A 44 4.12 -0.50 11.76
CA PRO A 44 3.98 -0.97 13.12
C PRO A 44 5.00 -0.30 14.04
N GLY A 45 4.51 0.43 15.04
CA GLY A 45 5.35 1.13 16.02
C GLY A 45 5.70 2.59 15.67
N ASP A 46 5.18 3.14 14.57
CA ASP A 46 5.09 4.60 14.36
C ASP A 46 4.13 5.27 15.36
#